data_AF-A0A385DJE6-F1
#
_entry.id   AF-A0A385DJE6-F1
#
_cell.length_a   1.000
_cell.length_b   1.000
_cell.length_c   1.000
_cell.angle_alpha   90.00
_cell.angle_beta   90.00
_cell.angle_gamma   90.00
#
_symmetry.space_group_name_H-M   'P 1'
#
loop_
_entity.id
_entity.type
_entity.pdbx_description
1 polymer ?
#
loop_
_entity_poly.entity_id
_entity_poly.type
_entity_poly.pdbx_seq_one_letter_code
_entity_poly.pdbx_strand_id
1 'polypeptide(L)'
;MSRREAELDRDVAALLAAMAFIEIRHLAGSAGREPGGHSEKTLDHLRFLADLCHNLPGVARPRPSTPSRPGASPGSWRRATAARPMTWVWNTAGPKGQAWILRHVEQAGRTWTPPPPLPEARRGPSPMTPRQWVAFLLGRWPVRTPAGHRPLPAEANVLKPLDTETICALHDKARRLRLGLGGGEPWLRAHLDRDGVHHLLPDPAAYYWPGTPVGDTPIGWWQCTALLRMRDGEQVRTMVAVLPESFTALPSTLSRRQQLRLAHRARSTERDTYLWGREHEAECAPEVCGYVPEPGNSAPTTS
;
A
#
# COMPACT_ATOMS: atom_id res chain seq x y z
N MET A 1 -15.58 3.57 -21.23
CA MET A 1 -14.55 2.52 -21.16
C MET A 1 -15.24 1.17 -21.12
N SER A 2 -14.85 0.26 -22.01
CA SER A 2 -15.63 -0.94 -22.30
C SER A 2 -15.24 -2.11 -21.38
N ARG A 3 -16.23 -2.91 -20.97
CA ARG A 3 -16.01 -4.18 -20.25
C ARG A 3 -14.98 -5.09 -20.95
N ARG A 4 -14.95 -5.01 -22.29
CA ARG A 4 -14.01 -5.74 -23.17
C ARG A 4 -12.55 -5.39 -22.89
N GLU A 5 -12.22 -4.12 -22.65
CA GLU A 5 -10.84 -3.72 -22.31
C GLU A 5 -10.40 -4.30 -20.97
N ALA A 6 -11.31 -4.33 -19.99
CA ALA A 6 -11.02 -4.91 -18.68
C ALA A 6 -10.86 -6.43 -18.74
N GLU A 7 -11.58 -7.10 -19.63
CA GLU A 7 -11.42 -8.54 -19.90
C GLU A 7 -10.08 -8.80 -20.60
N LEU A 8 -9.75 -8.03 -21.63
CA LEU A 8 -8.45 -8.12 -22.32
C LEU A 8 -7.27 -7.91 -21.38
N ASP A 9 -7.33 -6.94 -20.46
CA ASP A 9 -6.30 -6.72 -19.45
C ASP A 9 -6.09 -7.96 -18.55
N ARG A 10 -7.15 -8.69 -18.23
CA ARG A 10 -7.04 -9.92 -17.42
C ARG A 10 -6.46 -11.08 -18.22
N ASP A 11 -6.83 -11.19 -19.49
CA ASP A 11 -6.27 -12.21 -20.38
C ASP A 11 -4.78 -11.99 -20.61
N VAL A 12 -4.38 -10.73 -20.84
CA VAL A 12 -2.97 -10.33 -20.92
C VAL A 12 -2.25 -10.62 -19.60
N ALA A 13 -2.84 -10.30 -18.45
CA ALA A 13 -2.23 -10.62 -17.17
C ALA A 13 -2.01 -12.12 -16.95
N ALA A 14 -2.98 -12.96 -17.32
CA ALA A 14 -2.86 -14.41 -17.22
C ALA A 14 -1.75 -14.95 -18.14
N LEU A 15 -1.66 -14.45 -19.37
CA LEU A 15 -0.58 -14.76 -20.30
C LEU A 15 0.79 -14.38 -19.72
N LEU A 16 0.94 -13.14 -19.25
CA LEU A 16 2.21 -12.64 -18.70
C LEU A 16 2.64 -13.45 -17.47
N ALA A 17 1.69 -13.82 -16.60
CA ALA A 17 1.98 -14.68 -15.45
C ALA A 17 2.54 -16.03 -15.89
N ALA A 18 1.91 -16.68 -16.88
CA ALA A 18 2.39 -17.95 -17.41
C ALA A 18 3.80 -17.82 -18.00
N MET A 19 4.06 -16.78 -18.79
CA MET A 19 5.38 -16.53 -19.39
C MET A 19 6.47 -16.31 -18.33
N ALA A 20 6.19 -15.47 -17.33
CA ALA A 20 7.13 -15.23 -16.25
C ALA A 20 7.40 -16.49 -15.41
N PHE A 21 6.39 -17.34 -15.15
CA PHE A 21 6.63 -18.62 -14.47
C PHE A 21 7.50 -19.59 -15.29
N ILE A 22 7.32 -19.62 -16.62
CA ILE A 22 8.18 -20.42 -17.51
C ILE A 22 9.62 -19.91 -17.46
N GLU A 23 9.82 -18.59 -17.54
CA GLU A 23 11.15 -17.96 -17.50
C GLU A 23 11.82 -18.17 -16.13
N ILE A 24 11.09 -17.98 -15.03
CA ILE A 24 11.55 -18.28 -13.67
C ILE A 24 12.00 -19.74 -13.55
N ARG A 25 11.19 -20.69 -14.04
CA ARG A 25 11.52 -22.13 -13.99
C ARG A 25 12.78 -22.44 -14.80
N HIS A 26 12.92 -21.84 -15.98
CA HIS A 26 14.09 -22.03 -16.83
C HIS A 26 15.37 -21.50 -16.16
N LEU A 27 15.32 -20.29 -15.61
CA LEU A 27 16.45 -19.67 -14.91
C LEU A 27 16.83 -20.46 -13.65
N ALA A 28 15.84 -20.86 -12.84
CA ALA A 28 16.07 -21.66 -11.63
C ALA A 28 16.67 -23.05 -11.94
N GLY A 29 16.17 -23.72 -13.00
CA GLY A 29 16.66 -25.05 -13.38
C GLY A 29 18.07 -25.05 -13.97
N SER A 30 18.51 -23.92 -14.55
CA SER A 30 19.83 -23.82 -15.19
C SER A 30 20.97 -23.66 -14.17
N ALA A 31 20.69 -23.15 -12.96
CA ALA A 31 21.71 -23.03 -11.90
C ALA A 31 22.35 -24.34 -11.48
N GLY A 32 21.60 -25.44 -11.49
CA GLY A 32 22.10 -26.73 -11.04
C GLY A 32 23.13 -27.35 -11.99
N ARG A 33 23.32 -26.78 -13.18
CA ARG A 33 24.21 -27.32 -14.22
C ARG A 33 25.52 -26.55 -14.38
N GLU A 34 25.59 -25.33 -13.86
CA GLU A 34 26.77 -24.47 -13.96
C GLU A 34 27.63 -24.60 -12.69
N PRO A 35 28.92 -24.99 -12.80
CA PRO A 35 29.83 -24.97 -11.67
C PRO A 35 30.12 -23.51 -11.27
N GLY A 36 29.31 -22.97 -10.36
CA GLY A 36 29.39 -21.58 -9.91
C GLY A 36 28.12 -21.01 -9.27
N GLY A 37 26.99 -21.72 -9.37
CA GLY A 37 25.71 -21.24 -8.84
C GLY A 37 25.06 -20.15 -9.71
N HIS A 38 24.04 -19.47 -9.18
CA HIS A 38 23.39 -18.38 -9.91
C HIS A 38 24.30 -17.15 -9.99
N SER A 39 24.49 -16.63 -11.19
CA SER A 39 25.01 -15.27 -11.34
C SER A 39 24.07 -14.27 -10.64
N GLU A 40 24.64 -13.19 -10.08
CA GLU A 40 23.87 -12.10 -9.47
C GLU A 40 22.78 -11.57 -10.43
N LYS A 41 23.14 -11.43 -11.72
CA LYS A 41 22.22 -11.07 -12.80
C LYS A 41 21.03 -12.01 -12.94
N THR A 42 21.23 -13.31 -12.73
CA THR A 42 20.15 -14.31 -12.76
C THR A 42 19.21 -14.13 -11.57
N LEU A 43 19.76 -13.93 -10.37
CA LEU A 43 18.95 -13.69 -9.17
C LEU A 43 18.14 -12.39 -9.29
N ASP A 44 18.74 -11.34 -9.82
CA ASP A 44 18.04 -10.07 -10.06
C ASP A 44 16.94 -10.21 -11.11
N HIS A 45 17.14 -11.03 -12.13
CA HIS A 45 16.10 -11.33 -13.11
C HIS A 45 14.95 -12.13 -12.46
N LEU A 46 15.26 -13.15 -11.65
CA LEU A 46 14.26 -13.92 -10.91
C LEU A 46 13.43 -13.02 -9.98
N ARG A 47 14.08 -12.13 -9.23
CA ARG A 47 13.42 -11.14 -8.36
C ARG A 47 12.50 -10.22 -9.16
N PHE A 48 13.01 -9.65 -10.25
CA PHE A 48 12.22 -8.79 -11.14
C PHE A 48 10.96 -9.48 -11.67
N LEU A 49 11.06 -10.75 -12.13
CA LEU A 49 9.90 -11.50 -12.64
C LEU A 49 8.92 -11.84 -11.52
N ALA A 50 9.42 -12.23 -10.35
CA ALA A 50 8.59 -12.53 -9.19
C ALA A 50 7.79 -11.29 -8.75
N ASP A 51 8.45 -10.13 -8.67
CA ASP A 51 7.81 -8.85 -8.32
C ASP A 51 6.78 -8.43 -9.36
N LEU A 52 7.09 -8.58 -10.66
CA LEU A 52 6.15 -8.30 -11.74
C LEU A 52 4.90 -9.20 -11.63
N CYS A 53 5.11 -10.51 -11.48
CA CYS A 53 4.05 -11.51 -11.33
C CYS A 53 3.15 -11.26 -10.13
N HIS A 54 3.75 -10.92 -8.98
CA HIS A 54 3.01 -10.64 -7.75
C HIS A 54 1.99 -9.51 -7.93
N ASN A 55 2.30 -8.55 -8.81
CA ASN A 55 1.45 -7.41 -9.08
C ASN A 55 0.39 -7.67 -10.17
N LEU A 56 0.49 -8.74 -10.96
CA LEU A 56 -0.46 -9.06 -12.04
C LEU A 56 -1.88 -9.32 -11.51
N PRO A 57 -2.93 -8.72 -12.13
CA PRO A 57 -4.29 -8.92 -11.69
C PRO A 57 -4.71 -10.38 -11.88
N GLY A 58 -5.27 -10.99 -10.83
CA GLY A 58 -5.74 -12.38 -10.84
C GLY A 58 -4.69 -13.43 -10.42
N VAL A 59 -3.41 -13.08 -10.31
CA VAL A 59 -2.36 -14.00 -9.82
C VAL A 59 -2.32 -14.02 -8.30
N ALA A 60 -2.22 -12.84 -7.67
CA ALA A 60 -2.19 -12.71 -6.21
C ALA A 60 -3.52 -12.21 -5.61
N ARG A 61 -4.48 -11.74 -6.43
CA ARG A 61 -5.72 -11.09 -5.96
C ARG A 61 -6.98 -11.79 -6.50
N PRO A 62 -7.84 -12.38 -5.64
CA PRO A 62 -9.17 -12.83 -6.06
C PRO A 62 -10.07 -11.64 -6.49
N ARG A 63 -11.03 -11.91 -7.39
CA ARG A 63 -12.19 -11.04 -7.74
C ARG A 63 -13.15 -10.86 -6.53
N PRO A 64 -14.13 -9.94 -6.55
CA PRO A 64 -14.14 -8.54 -6.96
C PRO A 64 -13.64 -7.64 -5.80
N SER A 65 -13.25 -6.40 -6.09
CA SER A 65 -12.80 -5.46 -5.07
C SER A 65 -13.95 -4.95 -4.20
N THR A 66 -14.54 -5.78 -3.35
CA THR A 66 -15.26 -5.27 -2.19
C THR A 66 -14.30 -4.30 -1.48
N PRO A 67 -14.74 -3.09 -1.11
CA PRO A 67 -13.90 -2.21 -0.30
C PRO A 67 -13.38 -3.03 0.87
N SER A 68 -12.06 -3.16 0.98
CA SER A 68 -11.45 -3.85 2.12
C SER A 68 -11.89 -3.21 3.44
N ARG A 69 -12.29 -1.94 3.37
CA ARG A 69 -12.86 -1.15 4.46
C ARG A 69 -14.28 -0.71 4.11
N PRO A 70 -15.31 -1.22 4.82
CA PRO A 70 -16.68 -0.78 4.62
C PRO A 70 -16.83 0.73 4.79
N GLY A 71 -17.54 1.40 3.87
CA GLY A 71 -17.82 2.84 3.93
C GLY A 71 -16.68 3.77 3.47
N ALA A 72 -15.53 3.25 3.04
CA ALA A 72 -14.54 4.04 2.32
C ALA A 72 -14.99 4.26 0.87
N SER A 73 -14.94 5.52 0.41
CA SER A 73 -15.15 5.80 -1.02
C SER A 73 -13.98 5.18 -1.80
N PRO A 74 -14.24 4.46 -2.91
CA PRO A 74 -13.15 3.96 -3.74
C PRO A 74 -12.40 5.17 -4.29
N GLY A 75 -11.12 5.32 -3.94
CA GLY A 75 -10.28 6.40 -4.45
C GLY A 75 -10.15 6.38 -5.97
N SER A 76 -9.69 7.49 -6.55
CA SER A 76 -9.49 7.64 -8.00
C SER A 76 -8.68 6.48 -8.61
N TRP A 77 -7.60 6.08 -7.94
CA TRP A 77 -6.74 4.95 -8.29
C TRP A 77 -7.50 3.62 -8.36
N ARG A 78 -8.38 3.37 -7.38
CA ARG A 78 -9.17 2.14 -7.32
C ARG A 78 -10.18 2.08 -8.47
N ARG A 79 -10.75 3.23 -8.84
CA ARG A 79 -11.65 3.34 -10.01
C ARG A 79 -10.88 3.10 -11.31
N ALA A 80 -9.70 3.70 -11.48
CA ALA A 80 -8.85 3.47 -12.65
C ALA A 80 -8.44 1.98 -12.78
N THR A 81 -7.99 1.36 -11.69
CA THR A 81 -7.60 -0.06 -11.67
C THR A 81 -8.79 -1.00 -11.87
N ALA A 82 -9.98 -0.66 -11.36
CA ALA A 82 -11.18 -1.44 -11.62
C ALA A 82 -11.60 -1.39 -13.09
N ALA A 83 -11.39 -0.23 -13.73
CA ALA A 83 -11.72 -0.02 -15.13
C ALA A 83 -10.70 -0.69 -16.06
N ARG A 84 -9.41 -0.57 -15.78
CA ARG A 84 -8.29 -1.18 -16.50
C ARG A 84 -7.42 -1.98 -15.50
N PRO A 85 -7.65 -3.29 -15.30
CA PRO A 85 -6.94 -4.11 -14.32
C PRO A 85 -5.41 -4.08 -14.40
N MET A 86 -4.84 -3.87 -15.60
CA MET A 86 -3.38 -3.79 -15.79
C MET A 86 -2.79 -2.42 -15.42
N THR A 87 -3.61 -1.42 -15.07
CA THR A 87 -3.16 -0.03 -14.82
C THR A 87 -2.06 0.06 -13.79
N TRP A 88 -2.22 -0.64 -12.66
CA TRP A 88 -1.21 -0.62 -11.59
C TRP A 88 0.12 -1.18 -12.10
N VAL A 89 0.12 -2.40 -12.63
CA VAL A 89 1.34 -3.08 -13.10
C VAL A 89 2.04 -2.23 -14.15
N TRP A 90 1.32 -1.77 -15.16
CA TRP A 90 1.88 -0.96 -16.23
C TRP A 90 2.61 0.30 -15.73
N ASN A 91 1.99 1.03 -14.80
CA ASN A 91 2.53 2.28 -14.26
C ASN A 91 3.54 2.09 -13.13
N THR A 92 3.77 0.84 -12.68
CA THR A 92 4.73 0.53 -11.60
C THR A 92 5.89 -0.35 -12.05
N ALA A 93 5.80 -0.99 -13.23
CA ALA A 93 6.81 -1.90 -13.74
C ALA A 93 8.11 -1.22 -14.23
N GLY A 94 8.11 0.11 -14.38
CA GLY A 94 9.23 0.87 -14.96
C GLY A 94 9.51 0.53 -16.43
N PRO A 95 10.52 1.16 -17.07
CA PRO A 95 10.80 0.96 -18.50
C PRO A 95 11.13 -0.50 -18.86
N LYS A 96 11.95 -1.18 -18.05
CA LYS A 96 12.31 -2.60 -18.25
C LYS A 96 11.08 -3.50 -18.19
N GLY A 97 10.20 -3.29 -17.22
CA GLY A 97 8.97 -4.06 -17.08
C GLY A 97 7.95 -3.79 -18.18
N GLN A 98 7.80 -2.52 -18.59
CA GLN A 98 6.96 -2.15 -19.73
C GLN A 98 7.46 -2.80 -21.03
N ALA A 99 8.77 -2.77 -21.30
CA ALA A 99 9.37 -3.44 -22.45
C ALA A 99 9.16 -4.96 -22.40
N TRP A 100 9.35 -5.59 -21.24
CA TRP A 100 9.10 -7.02 -21.05
C TRP A 100 7.64 -7.39 -21.33
N ILE A 101 6.68 -6.58 -20.85
CA ILE A 101 5.24 -6.77 -21.08
C ILE A 101 4.92 -6.68 -22.58
N LEU A 102 5.34 -5.59 -23.23
CA LEU A 102 5.03 -5.36 -24.65
C LEU A 102 5.59 -6.46 -25.54
N ARG A 103 6.85 -6.87 -25.30
CA ARG A 103 7.50 -7.96 -26.04
C ARG A 103 6.71 -9.26 -25.97
N HIS A 104 6.23 -9.66 -24.78
CA HIS A 104 5.49 -10.91 -24.61
C HIS A 104 4.07 -10.85 -25.17
N VAL A 105 3.42 -9.70 -25.10
CA VAL A 105 2.14 -9.45 -25.75
C VAL A 105 2.27 -9.58 -27.27
N GLU A 106 3.31 -8.97 -27.85
CA GLU A 106 3.61 -9.02 -29.28
C GLU A 106 3.96 -10.42 -29.75
N GLN A 107 4.85 -11.14 -29.04
CA GLN A 107 5.20 -12.53 -29.33
C GLN A 107 3.99 -13.48 -29.32
N ALA A 108 2.97 -13.17 -28.51
CA ALA A 108 1.73 -13.93 -28.47
C ALA A 108 0.70 -13.50 -29.55
N GLY A 109 1.05 -12.56 -30.43
CA GLY A 109 0.17 -12.06 -31.48
C GLY A 109 -1.07 -11.34 -30.96
N ARG A 110 -0.99 -10.73 -29.76
CA ARG A 110 -2.12 -10.04 -29.13
C ARG A 110 -2.07 -8.55 -29.39
N THR A 111 -3.16 -7.98 -29.91
CA THR A 111 -3.35 -6.52 -29.90
C THR A 111 -3.79 -6.08 -28.52
N TRP A 112 -2.92 -5.39 -27.79
CA TRP A 112 -3.24 -4.79 -26.50
C TRP A 112 -2.69 -3.38 -26.42
N THR A 113 -3.56 -2.44 -26.03
CA THR A 113 -3.17 -1.04 -25.81
C THR A 113 -2.87 -0.86 -24.33
N PRO A 114 -1.69 -0.33 -23.96
CA PRO A 114 -1.39 -0.03 -22.57
C PRO A 114 -2.45 0.86 -21.91
N PRO A 115 -2.72 0.68 -20.61
CA PRO A 115 -3.65 1.53 -19.89
C PRO A 115 -3.10 2.96 -19.78
N PRO A 116 -3.97 3.97 -19.65
CA PRO A 116 -3.54 5.35 -19.46
C PRO A 116 -2.73 5.50 -18.16
N PRO A 117 -2.00 6.62 -17.99
CA PRO A 117 -1.33 6.91 -16.74
C PRO A 117 -2.32 6.91 -15.57
N LEU A 118 -1.82 6.54 -14.39
CA LEU A 118 -2.62 6.62 -13.18
C LEU A 118 -3.04 8.07 -12.92
N PRO A 119 -4.28 8.32 -12.48
CA PRO A 119 -4.67 9.66 -12.06
C PRO A 119 -3.67 10.15 -11.02
N GLU A 120 -3.19 11.38 -11.17
CA GLU A 120 -2.33 11.99 -10.15
C GLU A 120 -2.99 11.84 -8.78
N ALA A 121 -2.23 11.30 -7.83
CA ALA A 121 -2.73 11.15 -6.48
C ALA A 121 -3.03 12.55 -5.95
N ARG A 122 -4.32 12.83 -5.70
CA ARG A 122 -4.74 14.14 -5.19
C ARG A 122 -3.91 14.51 -3.97
N ARG A 123 -3.24 15.66 -4.03
CA ARG A 123 -2.60 16.25 -2.87
C ARG A 123 -3.69 16.70 -1.89
N GLY A 124 -3.65 16.15 -0.69
CA GLY A 124 -4.65 16.40 0.35
C GLY A 124 -5.91 15.53 0.29
N PRO A 125 -6.78 15.65 1.31
CA PRO A 125 -7.91 14.76 1.48
C PRO A 125 -9.02 15.01 0.45
N SER A 126 -9.66 13.93 0.01
CA SER A 126 -10.91 14.06 -0.73
C SER A 126 -11.99 14.74 0.14
N PRO A 127 -12.79 15.67 -0.43
CA PRO A 127 -13.89 16.30 0.29
C PRO A 127 -14.86 15.24 0.79
N MET A 128 -15.46 15.49 1.94
CA MET A 128 -16.48 14.58 2.47
C MET A 128 -17.65 14.52 1.49
N THR A 129 -18.10 13.31 1.21
CA THR A 129 -19.37 13.09 0.51
C THR A 129 -20.54 13.53 1.38
N PRO A 130 -21.72 13.88 0.82
CA PRO A 130 -22.90 14.26 1.61
C PRO A 130 -23.26 13.23 2.68
N ARG A 131 -23.14 11.94 2.38
CA ARG A 131 -23.37 10.84 3.34
C ARG A 131 -22.38 10.85 4.50
N GLN A 132 -21.10 11.12 4.23
CA GLN A 132 -20.07 11.25 5.26
C GLN A 132 -20.30 12.50 6.11
N TRP A 133 -20.73 13.60 5.49
CA TRP A 133 -21.03 14.84 6.19
C TRP A 133 -22.21 14.67 7.15
N VAL A 134 -23.30 14.02 6.72
CA VAL A 134 -24.42 13.66 7.60
C VAL A 134 -23.97 12.74 8.74
N ALA A 135 -23.15 11.72 8.45
CA ALA A 135 -22.61 10.84 9.49
C ALA A 135 -21.75 11.61 10.52
N PHE A 136 -20.92 12.54 10.06
CA PHE A 136 -20.12 13.43 10.91
C PHE A 136 -21.01 14.29 11.82
N LEU A 137 -22.06 14.92 11.27
CA LEU A 137 -23.00 15.71 12.06
C LEU A 137 -23.74 14.89 13.11
N LEU A 138 -24.06 13.63 12.80
CA LEU A 138 -24.67 12.69 13.74
C LEU A 138 -23.68 12.05 14.72
N GLY A 139 -22.40 12.49 14.73
CA GLY A 139 -21.39 11.97 15.64
C GLY A 139 -20.97 10.52 15.37
N ARG A 140 -21.31 9.96 14.21
CA ARG A 140 -21.09 8.54 13.89
C ARG A 140 -19.63 8.29 13.54
N TRP A 141 -19.04 7.29 14.20
CA TRP A 141 -17.68 6.86 13.90
C TRP A 141 -17.59 6.28 12.48
N PRO A 142 -16.56 6.62 11.67
CA PRO A 142 -16.52 6.23 10.27
C PRO A 142 -16.06 4.78 10.03
N VAL A 143 -15.50 4.12 11.05
CA VAL A 143 -15.08 2.71 10.97
C VAL A 143 -16.28 1.82 11.29
N ARG A 144 -16.59 0.90 10.37
CA ARG A 144 -17.74 -0.01 10.49
C ARG A 144 -17.27 -1.45 10.53
N THR A 145 -17.89 -2.24 11.40
CA THR A 145 -17.72 -3.69 11.48
C THR A 145 -18.16 -4.36 10.18
N PRO A 146 -17.29 -5.14 9.51
CA PRO A 146 -17.68 -5.97 8.38
C PRO A 146 -18.64 -7.08 8.82
N ALA A 147 -19.46 -7.58 7.88
CA ALA A 147 -20.39 -8.66 8.16
C ALA A 147 -19.64 -9.92 8.63
N GLY A 148 -20.16 -10.60 9.66
CA GLY A 148 -19.55 -11.80 10.24
C GLY A 148 -18.43 -11.53 11.25
N HIS A 149 -18.08 -10.27 11.52
CA HIS A 149 -17.08 -9.90 12.51
C HIS A 149 -17.68 -9.28 13.77
N ARG A 150 -16.98 -9.40 14.90
CA ARG A 150 -17.32 -8.69 16.13
C ARG A 150 -16.93 -7.21 16.02
N PRO A 151 -17.74 -6.27 16.54
CA PRO A 151 -17.35 -4.86 16.60
C PRO A 151 -16.03 -4.66 17.34
N LEU A 152 -15.26 -3.66 16.92
CA LEU A 152 -14.11 -3.19 17.71
C LEU A 152 -14.61 -2.63 19.05
N PRO A 153 -13.83 -2.77 20.12
CA PRO A 153 -14.20 -2.26 21.42
C PRO A 153 -14.19 -0.72 21.43
N ALA A 154 -14.83 -0.09 22.43
CA ALA A 154 -15.05 1.36 22.44
C ALA A 154 -13.74 2.17 22.43
N GLU A 155 -12.69 1.62 23.03
CA GLU A 155 -11.34 2.17 23.10
C GLU A 155 -10.71 2.30 21.70
N ALA A 156 -11.15 1.51 20.72
CA ALA A 156 -10.72 1.62 19.33
C ALA A 156 -11.46 2.72 18.56
N ASN A 157 -12.57 3.25 19.09
CA ASN A 157 -13.33 4.32 18.47
C ASN A 157 -12.78 5.71 18.84
N VAL A 158 -11.47 5.86 18.80
CA VAL A 158 -10.74 7.10 19.11
C VAL A 158 -9.64 7.32 18.08
N LEU A 159 -9.29 8.57 17.85
CA LEU A 159 -8.14 8.96 17.03
C LEU A 159 -7.13 9.68 17.91
N LYS A 160 -5.88 9.24 17.85
CA LYS A 160 -4.83 9.68 18.78
C LYS A 160 -3.79 10.55 18.05
N PRO A 161 -3.49 11.76 18.55
CA PRO A 161 -2.39 12.56 18.04
C PRO A 161 -1.06 12.03 18.57
N LEU A 162 -0.03 11.98 17.73
CA LEU A 162 1.30 11.46 18.05
C LEU A 162 2.36 12.39 17.49
N ASP A 163 3.47 12.54 18.21
CA ASP A 163 4.70 13.11 17.66
C ASP A 163 5.44 12.10 16.75
N THR A 164 6.46 12.59 16.05
CA THR A 164 7.29 11.82 15.12
C THR A 164 7.96 10.62 15.78
N GLU A 165 8.52 10.80 16.97
CA GLU A 165 9.23 9.71 17.66
C GLU A 165 8.27 8.59 18.08
N THR A 166 7.09 8.95 18.57
CA THR A 166 6.07 7.98 18.96
C THR A 166 5.55 7.18 17.76
N ILE A 167 5.30 7.83 16.61
CA ILE A 167 4.85 7.09 15.43
C ILE A 167 5.94 6.17 14.87
N CYS A 168 7.20 6.61 14.85
CA CYS A 168 8.34 5.77 14.47
C CYS A 168 8.49 4.57 15.41
N ALA A 169 8.40 4.78 16.72
CA ALA A 169 8.49 3.71 17.73
C ALA A 169 7.39 2.65 17.57
N LEU A 170 6.18 3.04 17.12
CA LEU A 170 5.11 2.09 16.81
C LEU A 170 5.44 1.22 15.59
N HIS A 171 5.98 1.81 14.51
CA HIS A 171 6.43 1.06 13.35
C HIS A 171 7.56 0.08 13.71
N ASP A 172 8.49 0.50 14.57
CA ASP A 172 9.56 -0.37 15.07
C ASP A 172 9.04 -1.50 15.94
N LYS A 173 8.08 -1.21 16.81
CA LYS A 173 7.44 -2.24 17.63
C LYS A 173 6.70 -3.26 16.77
N ALA A 174 5.95 -2.81 15.76
CA ALA A 174 5.25 -3.68 14.82
C ALA A 174 6.22 -4.61 14.05
N ARG A 175 7.35 -4.06 13.58
CA ARG A 175 8.42 -4.82 12.91
C ARG A 175 9.06 -5.84 13.86
N ARG A 176 9.51 -5.42 15.05
CA ARG A 176 10.16 -6.29 16.05
C ARG A 176 9.27 -7.46 16.45
N LEU A 177 7.97 -7.21 16.62
CA LEU A 177 6.98 -8.22 16.98
C LEU A 177 6.43 -8.98 15.76
N ARG A 178 6.90 -8.68 14.55
CA ARG A 178 6.49 -9.31 13.28
C ARG A 178 4.96 -9.32 13.09
N LEU A 179 4.28 -8.25 13.50
CA LEU A 179 2.81 -8.15 13.42
C LEU A 179 2.30 -7.96 11.99
N GLY A 180 3.19 -7.87 11.00
CA GLY A 180 2.89 -7.40 9.65
C GLY A 180 2.73 -5.87 9.62
N LEU A 181 2.77 -5.29 8.41
CA LEU A 181 2.53 -3.85 8.20
C LEU A 181 3.48 -2.89 8.96
N GLY A 182 4.67 -3.35 9.34
CA GLY A 182 5.75 -2.52 9.87
C GLY A 182 6.96 -2.58 8.93
N GLY A 183 7.41 -1.43 8.42
CA GLY A 183 8.57 -1.35 7.53
C GLY A 183 8.96 0.10 7.22
N GLY A 184 10.21 0.29 6.82
CA GLY A 184 10.75 1.58 6.34
C GLY A 184 11.25 2.55 7.41
N GLU A 185 11.77 2.10 8.56
CA GLU A 185 12.08 2.97 9.71
C GLU A 185 13.05 4.12 9.41
N PRO A 186 14.28 3.91 8.88
CA PRO A 186 15.20 5.04 8.67
C PRO A 186 14.65 6.02 7.64
N TRP A 187 13.97 5.48 6.63
CA TRP A 187 13.31 6.27 5.61
C TRP A 187 12.15 7.08 6.21
N LEU A 188 11.25 6.46 6.97
CA LEU A 188 10.09 7.16 7.53
C LEU A 188 10.56 8.29 8.46
N ARG A 189 11.47 8.01 9.39
CA ARG A 189 12.00 9.03 10.31
C ARG A 189 12.65 10.21 9.57
N ALA A 190 13.40 9.94 8.50
CA ALA A 190 14.06 10.99 7.71
C ALA A 190 13.06 11.90 6.96
N HIS A 191 11.88 11.39 6.62
CA HIS A 191 10.92 12.08 5.76
C HIS A 191 9.67 12.61 6.47
N LEU A 192 9.45 12.30 7.75
CA LEU A 192 8.40 12.92 8.55
C LEU A 192 8.74 14.37 8.93
N ASP A 193 7.70 15.18 9.10
CA ASP A 193 7.84 16.50 9.73
C ASP A 193 8.26 16.32 11.18
N ARG A 194 9.48 16.74 11.55
CA ARG A 194 10.09 16.47 12.87
C ARG A 194 9.22 16.97 14.02
N ASP A 195 8.61 18.14 13.86
CA ASP A 195 7.75 18.78 14.86
C ASP A 195 6.24 18.58 14.54
N GLY A 196 5.96 17.71 13.58
CA GLY A 196 4.61 17.42 13.09
C GLY A 196 3.77 16.63 14.08
N VAL A 197 2.46 16.86 14.02
CA VAL A 197 1.47 16.00 14.70
C VAL A 197 0.89 15.01 13.69
N HIS A 198 1.14 13.73 13.94
CA HIS A 198 0.58 12.60 13.22
C HIS A 198 -0.68 12.10 13.92
N HIS A 199 -1.50 11.34 13.21
CA HIS A 199 -2.76 10.85 13.76
C HIS A 199 -2.93 9.36 13.51
N LEU A 200 -3.27 8.61 14.55
CA LEU A 200 -3.46 7.17 14.49
C LEU A 200 -4.93 6.80 14.73
N LEU A 201 -5.45 5.94 13.86
CA LEU A 201 -6.85 5.48 13.87
C LEU A 201 -6.91 3.95 13.67
N PRO A 202 -7.48 3.17 14.60
CA PRO A 202 -7.84 1.78 14.35
C PRO A 202 -8.84 1.70 13.19
N ASP A 203 -8.42 1.17 12.04
CA ASP A 203 -9.22 1.07 10.82
C ASP A 203 -8.85 -0.22 10.06
N PRO A 204 -9.14 -1.39 10.64
CA PRO A 204 -8.77 -2.65 10.01
C PRO A 204 -9.56 -2.94 8.74
N ALA A 205 -8.84 -3.44 7.75
CA ALA A 205 -9.46 -4.14 6.63
C ALA A 205 -10.17 -5.41 7.11
N ALA A 206 -11.20 -5.86 6.40
CA ALA A 206 -11.98 -7.04 6.78
C ALA A 206 -11.11 -8.31 6.96
N TYR A 207 -10.08 -8.48 6.14
CA TYR A 207 -9.15 -9.62 6.23
C TYR A 207 -8.06 -9.45 7.31
N TYR A 208 -7.94 -8.27 7.90
CA TYR A 208 -7.10 -8.00 9.08
C TYR A 208 -7.94 -7.64 10.30
N TRP A 209 -9.20 -8.06 10.31
CA TRP A 209 -10.07 -7.76 11.44
C TRP A 209 -9.65 -8.61 12.66
N PRO A 210 -9.65 -8.05 13.88
CA PRO A 210 -9.27 -8.80 15.07
C PRO A 210 -10.11 -10.06 15.25
N GLY A 211 -9.45 -11.16 15.63
CA GLY A 211 -10.07 -12.48 15.74
C GLY A 211 -10.14 -13.28 14.43
N THR A 212 -9.79 -12.70 13.28
CA THR A 212 -9.65 -13.46 12.03
C THR A 212 -8.46 -14.42 12.14
N PRO A 213 -8.60 -15.71 11.76
CA PRO A 213 -7.51 -16.67 11.80
C PRO A 213 -6.44 -16.35 10.76
N VAL A 214 -5.17 -16.37 11.18
CA VAL A 214 -4.00 -16.30 10.29
C VAL A 214 -3.05 -17.43 10.69
N GLY A 215 -3.06 -18.52 9.92
CA GLY A 215 -2.45 -19.78 10.36
C GLY A 215 -3.16 -20.32 11.60
N ASP A 216 -2.39 -20.71 12.60
CA ASP A 216 -2.91 -21.33 13.84
C ASP A 216 -3.32 -20.30 14.91
N THR A 217 -3.04 -19.02 14.70
CA THR A 217 -3.30 -17.96 15.69
C THR A 217 -4.26 -16.89 15.14
N PRO A 218 -5.27 -16.45 15.92
CA PRO A 218 -6.11 -15.34 15.52
C PRO A 218 -5.34 -14.02 15.59
N ILE A 219 -5.72 -13.05 14.75
CA ILE A 219 -5.17 -11.69 14.79
C ILE A 219 -5.49 -11.04 16.14
N GLY A 220 -4.45 -10.83 16.95
CA GLY A 220 -4.50 -10.16 18.26
C GLY A 220 -4.10 -8.67 18.24
N TRP A 221 -3.91 -8.09 17.06
CA TRP A 221 -3.50 -6.69 16.87
C TRP A 221 -4.51 -5.92 16.02
N TRP A 222 -4.46 -4.59 16.05
CA TRP A 222 -5.29 -3.72 15.23
C TRP A 222 -4.49 -3.15 14.07
N GLN A 223 -4.98 -3.30 12.84
CA GLN A 223 -4.48 -2.47 11.74
C GLN A 223 -4.94 -1.04 11.97
N CYS A 224 -3.99 -0.14 12.22
CA CYS A 224 -4.23 1.29 12.32
C CYS A 224 -3.85 1.98 11.01
N THR A 225 -4.67 2.96 10.60
CA THR A 225 -4.28 3.96 9.61
C THR A 225 -3.58 5.10 10.35
N ALA A 226 -2.37 5.42 9.93
CA ALA A 226 -1.66 6.61 10.37
C ALA A 226 -1.78 7.69 9.29
N LEU A 227 -2.34 8.84 9.63
CA LEU A 227 -2.30 10.05 8.81
C LEU A 227 -1.06 10.85 9.23
N LEU A 228 -0.06 10.81 8.37
CA LEU A 228 1.26 11.37 8.59
C LEU A 228 1.35 12.77 7.98
N ARG A 229 2.20 13.61 8.57
CA ARG A 229 2.66 14.86 7.98
C ARG A 229 4.12 14.66 7.55
N MET A 230 4.39 14.83 6.27
CA MET A 230 5.72 14.69 5.69
C MET A 230 6.49 16.00 5.83
N ARG A 231 7.81 15.94 5.67
CA ARG A 231 8.76 17.06 5.74
C ARG A 231 8.41 18.26 4.86
N ASP A 232 7.74 18.02 3.72
CA ASP A 232 7.27 19.04 2.78
C ASP A 232 5.89 19.63 3.18
N GLY A 233 5.36 19.21 4.33
CA GLY A 233 4.04 19.57 4.84
C GLY A 233 2.89 18.76 4.24
N GLU A 234 3.15 17.87 3.28
CA GLU A 234 2.12 17.03 2.68
C GLU A 234 1.56 16.03 3.71
N GLN A 235 0.28 15.68 3.57
CA GLN A 235 -0.32 14.62 4.36
C GLN A 235 -0.53 13.37 3.55
N VAL A 236 0.00 12.27 4.07
CA VAL A 236 -0.08 10.94 3.46
C VAL A 236 -0.60 9.96 4.49
N ARG A 237 -1.10 8.81 4.02
CA ARG A 237 -1.45 7.71 4.91
C ARG A 237 -0.41 6.60 4.90
N THR A 238 -0.31 5.88 6.00
CA THR A 238 0.30 4.55 6.03
C THR A 238 -0.53 3.62 6.91
N MET A 239 -0.17 2.35 6.93
CA MET A 239 -0.74 1.35 7.82
C MET A 239 0.32 0.87 8.80
N VAL A 240 -0.10 0.63 10.05
CA VAL A 240 0.75 0.02 11.07
C VAL A 240 -0.07 -0.93 11.92
N ALA A 241 0.48 -2.09 12.26
CA ALA A 241 -0.13 -3.02 13.20
C ALA A 241 0.19 -2.60 14.63
N VAL A 242 -0.82 -2.44 15.48
CA VAL A 242 -0.65 -1.97 16.87
C VAL A 242 -1.39 -2.90 17.83
N LEU A 243 -0.72 -3.33 18.89
CA LEU A 243 -1.36 -4.09 19.96
C LEU A 243 -2.40 -3.23 20.70
N PRO A 244 -3.56 -3.77 21.10
CA PRO A 244 -4.60 -3.03 21.81
C PRO A 244 -4.07 -2.27 23.04
N GLU A 245 -3.20 -2.89 23.84
CA GLU A 245 -2.64 -2.30 25.06
C GLU A 245 -1.71 -1.13 24.72
N SER A 246 -0.92 -1.29 23.65
CA SER A 246 -0.02 -0.23 23.17
C SER A 246 -0.82 0.95 22.63
N PHE A 247 -1.92 0.68 21.90
CA PHE A 247 -2.80 1.73 21.44
C PHE A 247 -3.47 2.42 22.63
N THR A 248 -4.04 1.69 23.59
CA THR A 248 -4.75 2.23 24.75
C THR A 248 -3.87 3.15 25.60
N ALA A 249 -2.59 2.82 25.77
CA ALA A 249 -1.63 3.62 26.53
C ALA A 249 -1.32 5.01 25.91
N LEU A 250 -1.59 5.21 24.61
CA LEU A 250 -1.32 6.49 23.95
C LEU A 250 -2.28 7.60 24.43
N PRO A 251 -1.83 8.87 24.43
CA PRO A 251 -2.68 9.99 24.84
C PRO A 251 -3.86 10.21 23.87
N SER A 252 -4.98 10.70 24.42
CA SER A 252 -6.16 11.10 23.65
C SER A 252 -6.57 12.51 24.04
N THR A 253 -5.85 13.51 23.52
CA THR A 253 -6.04 14.94 23.87
C THR A 253 -7.02 15.67 22.96
N LEU A 254 -7.50 15.03 21.88
CA LEU A 254 -8.42 15.64 20.93
C LEU A 254 -9.87 15.58 21.39
N SER A 255 -10.61 16.65 21.16
CA SER A 255 -12.07 16.64 21.33
C SER A 255 -12.75 15.63 20.39
N ARG A 256 -13.91 15.11 20.77
CA ARG A 256 -14.65 14.13 19.95
C ARG A 256 -14.92 14.62 18.52
N ARG A 257 -15.25 15.91 18.37
CA ARG A 257 -15.50 16.54 17.06
C ARG A 257 -14.23 16.58 16.20
N GLN A 258 -13.07 16.89 16.79
CA GLN A 258 -11.80 16.87 16.07
C GLN A 258 -11.43 15.45 15.65
N GLN A 259 -11.60 14.46 16.54
CA GLN A 259 -11.35 13.05 16.23
C GLN A 259 -12.18 12.58 15.03
N LEU A 260 -13.50 12.84 15.02
CA LEU A 260 -14.38 12.46 13.92
C LEU A 260 -13.96 13.09 12.59
N ARG A 261 -13.66 14.40 12.59
CA ARG A 261 -13.19 15.13 11.40
C ARG A 261 -11.90 14.52 10.85
N LEU A 262 -10.94 14.25 11.72
CA LEU A 262 -9.64 13.68 11.34
C LEU A 262 -9.76 12.21 10.92
N ALA A 263 -10.66 11.43 11.53
CA ALA A 263 -10.88 10.03 11.14
C ALA A 263 -11.46 9.93 9.72
N HIS A 264 -12.39 10.83 9.37
CA HIS A 264 -12.86 10.97 8.00
C HIS A 264 -11.74 11.39 7.04
N ARG A 265 -10.89 12.35 7.45
CA ARG A 265 -9.74 12.81 6.67
C ARG A 265 -8.74 11.68 6.40
N ALA A 266 -8.39 10.90 7.43
CA ALA A 266 -7.50 9.75 7.30
C ALA A 266 -8.04 8.72 6.29
N ARG A 267 -9.35 8.45 6.33
CA ARG A 267 -10.00 7.52 5.39
C ARG A 267 -10.21 8.07 3.98
N SER A 268 -10.25 9.40 3.81
CA SER A 268 -10.39 10.06 2.51
C SER A 268 -9.05 10.47 1.89
N THR A 269 -7.95 10.33 2.62
CA THR A 269 -6.59 10.52 2.10
C THR A 269 -6.25 9.36 1.18
N GLU A 270 -6.03 9.64 -0.11
CA GLU A 270 -5.73 8.63 -1.12
C GLU A 270 -4.23 8.33 -1.19
N ARG A 271 -3.41 9.38 -1.08
CA ARG A 271 -1.95 9.34 -1.17
C ARG A 271 -1.34 8.64 0.04
N ASP A 272 -0.49 7.66 -0.21
CA ASP A 272 0.23 6.92 0.82
C ASP A 272 1.74 7.22 0.78
N THR A 273 2.46 6.71 1.78
CA THR A 273 3.93 6.90 1.89
C THR A 273 4.70 6.35 0.70
N TYR A 274 4.17 5.32 0.03
CA TYR A 274 4.82 4.73 -1.15
C TYR A 274 4.73 5.67 -2.35
N LEU A 275 3.53 6.18 -2.64
CA LEU A 275 3.32 7.14 -3.73
C LEU A 275 4.08 8.44 -3.49
N TRP A 276 4.05 8.94 -2.25
CA TRP A 276 4.84 10.11 -1.88
C TRP A 276 6.34 9.87 -2.05
N GLY A 277 6.84 8.74 -1.56
CA GLY A 277 8.26 8.41 -1.63
C GLY A 277 8.76 8.29 -3.06
N ARG A 278 7.99 7.65 -3.94
CA ARG A 278 8.34 7.55 -5.38
C ARG A 278 8.46 8.91 -6.05
N GLU A 279 7.54 9.83 -5.79
CA GLU A 279 7.60 11.18 -6.37
C GLU A 279 8.72 12.02 -5.73
N HIS A 280 8.98 11.82 -4.44
CA HIS A 280 10.04 12.50 -3.71
C HIS A 280 11.44 11.96 -4.03
N GLU A 281 11.56 10.73 -4.51
CA GLU A 281 12.85 10.06 -4.77
C GLU A 281 13.75 10.87 -5.70
N ALA A 282 13.19 11.52 -6.72
CA ALA A 282 13.93 12.38 -7.64
C ALA A 282 14.55 13.62 -6.96
N GLU A 283 14.00 14.03 -5.82
CA GLU A 283 14.41 15.21 -5.05
C GLU A 283 15.12 14.86 -3.74
N CYS A 284 15.20 13.57 -3.38
CA CYS A 284 15.81 13.12 -2.13
C CYS A 284 17.31 12.97 -2.30
N ALA A 285 18.04 14.00 -1.87
CA ALA A 285 19.48 13.96 -1.64
C ALA A 285 19.77 13.99 -0.13
N PRO A 286 20.87 13.40 0.38
CA PRO A 286 21.21 13.46 1.81
C PRO A 286 21.22 14.90 2.38
N GLU A 287 21.58 15.89 1.56
CA GLU A 287 21.58 17.31 1.93
C GLU A 287 20.16 17.87 2.06
N VAL A 288 19.21 17.28 1.35
CA VAL A 288 17.81 17.70 1.26
C VAL A 288 16.97 16.95 2.29
N CYS A 289 16.99 15.61 2.25
CA CYS A 289 16.19 14.71 3.08
C CYS A 289 16.91 14.16 4.32
N GLY A 290 18.24 14.28 4.43
CA GLY A 290 19.01 13.65 5.52
C GLY A 290 19.05 12.12 5.45
N TYR A 291 18.40 11.53 4.45
CA TYR A 291 18.35 10.09 4.26
C TYR A 291 19.57 9.63 3.45
N VAL A 292 20.41 8.81 4.08
CA VAL A 292 21.48 8.08 3.39
C VAL A 292 20.94 6.67 3.15
N PRO A 293 20.69 6.26 1.89
CA PRO A 293 20.25 4.89 1.62
C PRO A 293 21.32 3.90 2.11
N GLU A 294 20.90 2.84 2.78
CA GLU A 294 21.83 1.77 3.16
C GLU A 294 22.48 1.19 1.89
N PRO A 295 23.82 0.99 1.90
CA PRO A 295 24.53 0.40 0.77
C PRO A 295 23.97 -1.01 0.51
N GLY A 296 23.18 -1.15 -0.57
CA GLY A 296 22.47 -2.39 -0.92
C GLY A 296 20.97 -2.21 -1.20
N ASN A 297 20.39 -1.05 -0.89
CA ASN A 297 18.98 -0.74 -1.17
C ASN A 297 18.80 0.32 -2.28
N SER A 298 19.89 0.70 -2.95
CA SER A 298 19.86 1.54 -4.14
C SER A 298 19.14 0.77 -5.25
N ALA A 299 17.98 1.25 -5.70
CA ALA A 299 17.47 0.83 -6.99
C ALA A 299 18.54 1.11 -8.05
N PRO A 300 18.74 0.23 -9.05
CA PRO A 300 19.73 0.46 -10.10
C PRO A 300 19.41 1.79 -10.77
N THR A 301 20.34 2.74 -10.66
CA THR A 301 20.28 4.03 -11.32
C THR A 301 20.11 3.78 -12.81
N THR A 302 18.95 4.14 -13.36
CA THR A 302 18.70 4.10 -14.80
C THR A 302 19.62 5.10 -15.47
N SER A 303 20.72 4.59 -16.03
CA SER A 303 21.49 5.23 -17.09
C SER A 303 20.97 4.74 -18.43
#